data_AF-B2JQB5-F1
#
_entry.id   AF-B2JQB5-F1
#
_cell.length_a   1.000
_cell.length_b   1.000
_cell.length_c   1.000
_cell.angle_alpha   90.00
_cell.angle_beta   90.00
_cell.angle_gamma   90.00
#
_symmetry.space_group_name_H-M   'P 1'
#
loop_
_entity.id
_entity.type
_entity.pdbx_description
1 polymer ?
#
loop_
_entity_poly.entity_id
_entity_poly.type
_entity_poly.pdbx_seq_one_letter_code
_entity_poly.pdbx_strand_id
1 'polypeptide(L)'
;MKKHVKRRTRAQPGQALVEFLIATMLATSVLLLGIVMLGKFNDIRNRTLTGSRYAAWERTVWIDAETSGSATRDWYARYGSDALQVQKSDRQIQRELLARVMAGNGAARLPQPVMWKDPSGTALLDDARDLTVSTHESDLSTPLDAYTSSGFGSTPTAAGGAPFAARFELPSRAFRSATLRMATGVHSDALRRLWKGFDGFAVDDTNALLTNTWLPEGTPRAEALFAQAVPAAGAQLIPPPLYEKLRVYAPEIDTLEFGRIRADVVPADRLAR
;
A
#
# COMPACT_ATOMS: atom_id res chain seq x y z
N MET A 1 -33.12 40.53 -71.52
CA MET A 1 -33.59 41.09 -70.23
C MET A 1 -33.76 39.96 -69.22
N LYS A 2 -32.89 39.86 -68.20
CA LYS A 2 -33.02 38.87 -67.10
C LYS A 2 -33.66 39.57 -65.89
N LYS A 3 -34.87 39.15 -65.51
CA LYS A 3 -35.57 39.65 -64.30
C LYS A 3 -34.98 38.98 -63.06
N HIS A 4 -34.28 39.73 -62.23
CA HIS A 4 -33.87 39.29 -60.89
C HIS A 4 -35.08 39.33 -59.96
N VAL A 5 -35.66 38.15 -59.67
CA VAL A 5 -36.66 37.99 -58.61
C VAL A 5 -35.94 38.06 -57.26
N LYS A 6 -36.01 39.21 -56.58
CA LYS A 6 -35.55 39.34 -55.20
C LYS A 6 -36.53 38.60 -54.29
N ARG A 7 -36.17 37.38 -53.85
CA ARG A 7 -36.85 36.70 -52.74
C ARG A 7 -36.66 37.54 -51.47
N ARG A 8 -37.74 38.16 -50.99
CA ARG A 8 -37.78 38.71 -49.63
C ARG A 8 -37.98 37.55 -48.66
N THR A 9 -36.95 37.21 -47.91
CA THR A 9 -37.07 36.34 -46.73
C THR A 9 -37.91 37.07 -45.68
N ARG A 10 -39.12 36.58 -45.41
CA ARG A 10 -39.92 37.02 -44.26
C ARG A 10 -39.19 36.58 -43.00
N ALA A 11 -38.65 37.53 -42.23
CA ALA A 11 -38.21 37.24 -40.86
C ALA A 11 -39.46 36.91 -40.04
N GLN A 12 -39.53 35.68 -39.51
CA GLN A 12 -40.62 35.28 -38.62
C GLN A 12 -40.36 35.85 -37.21
N PRO A 13 -41.25 36.68 -36.66
CA PRO A 13 -41.11 37.15 -35.29
C PRO A 13 -41.20 35.96 -34.32
N GLY A 14 -40.24 35.84 -33.40
CA GLY A 14 -40.14 34.74 -32.43
C GLY A 14 -39.16 33.62 -32.81
N GLN A 15 -38.66 33.58 -34.05
CA GLN A 15 -37.66 32.58 -34.47
C GLN A 15 -36.38 32.65 -33.61
N ALA A 16 -35.86 33.85 -33.36
CA ALA A 16 -34.66 34.03 -32.54
C ALA A 16 -34.84 33.58 -31.08
N LEU A 17 -36.05 33.72 -30.52
CA LEU A 17 -36.35 33.26 -29.15
C LEU A 17 -36.42 31.74 -29.08
N VAL A 18 -36.99 31.08 -30.10
CA VAL A 18 -37.03 29.62 -30.20
C VAL A 18 -35.63 29.04 -30.44
N GLU A 19 -34.84 29.64 -31.34
CA GLU A 19 -33.45 29.22 -31.59
C GLU A 19 -32.59 29.38 -30.34
N PHE A 20 -32.72 30.50 -29.62
CA PHE A 20 -32.02 30.72 -28.35
C PHE A 20 -32.44 29.71 -27.28
N LEU A 21 -33.74 29.41 -27.17
CA LEU A 21 -34.26 28.43 -26.23
C LEU A 21 -33.73 27.02 -26.54
N ILE A 22 -33.76 26.60 -27.81
CA ILE A 22 -33.22 25.31 -28.25
C ILE A 22 -31.71 25.24 -27.97
N ALA A 23 -30.97 26.29 -28.32
CA ALA A 23 -29.53 26.36 -28.08
C ALA A 23 -29.20 26.26 -26.58
N THR A 24 -29.95 26.98 -25.73
CA THR A 24 -29.78 26.95 -24.27
C THR A 24 -30.12 25.58 -23.71
N MET A 25 -31.26 24.99 -24.11
CA MET A 25 -31.64 23.64 -23.68
C MET A 25 -30.60 22.59 -24.07
N LEU A 26 -30.08 22.66 -25.30
CA LEU A 26 -29.04 21.75 -25.77
C LEU A 26 -27.75 21.94 -24.95
N ALA A 27 -27.31 23.19 -24.75
CA ALA A 27 -26.10 23.50 -24.01
C ALA A 27 -26.19 23.04 -22.55
N THR A 28 -27.30 23.34 -21.86
CA THR A 28 -27.53 22.91 -20.48
C THR A 28 -27.65 21.40 -20.37
N SER A 29 -28.29 20.72 -21.33
CA SER A 29 -28.41 19.25 -21.31
C SER A 29 -27.06 18.57 -21.41
N VAL A 30 -26.19 19.05 -22.31
CA VAL A 30 -24.81 18.54 -22.45
C VAL A 30 -24.01 18.82 -21.18
N LEU A 31 -24.14 20.00 -20.59
CA LEU A 31 -23.45 20.36 -19.35
C LEU A 31 -23.87 19.45 -18.17
N LEU A 32 -25.18 19.23 -17.98
CA LEU A 32 -25.69 18.37 -16.93
C LEU A 32 -25.23 16.93 -17.11
N LEU A 33 -25.23 16.41 -18.34
CA LEU A 33 -24.67 15.11 -18.65
C LEU A 33 -23.18 15.04 -18.29
N GLY A 34 -22.42 16.08 -18.61
CA GLY A 34 -21.01 16.21 -18.25
C GLY A 34 -20.78 16.15 -16.74
N ILE A 35 -21.58 16.88 -15.96
CA ILE A 35 -21.50 16.88 -14.48
C ILE A 35 -21.80 15.49 -13.91
N VAL A 36 -22.83 14.81 -14.40
CA VAL A 36 -23.19 13.45 -13.97
C VAL A 36 -22.06 12.47 -14.29
N MET A 37 -21.47 12.55 -15.48
CA MET A 37 -20.34 11.69 -15.86
C MET A 37 -19.10 11.98 -15.02
N LEU A 38 -18.82 13.25 -14.72
CA LEU A 38 -17.71 13.62 -13.83
C LEU A 38 -17.90 13.03 -12.43
N GLY A 39 -19.13 13.05 -11.89
CA GLY A 39 -19.47 12.41 -10.63
C GLY A 39 -19.21 10.89 -10.64
N LYS A 40 -19.59 10.20 -11.73
CA LYS A 40 -19.29 8.77 -11.92
C LYS A 40 -17.79 8.49 -11.97
N PHE A 41 -17.03 9.28 -12.72
CA PHE A 41 -15.58 9.11 -12.82
C PHE A 41 -14.86 9.38 -11.50
N ASN A 42 -15.31 10.38 -10.74
CA ASN A 42 -14.74 10.67 -9.44
C ASN A 42 -14.99 9.53 -8.43
N ASP A 43 -16.19 8.96 -8.44
CA ASP A 43 -16.53 7.81 -7.59
C ASP A 43 -15.72 6.55 -7.97
N ILE A 44 -15.54 6.28 -9.27
CA ILE A 44 -14.66 5.21 -9.78
C ILE A 44 -13.23 5.40 -9.29
N ARG A 45 -12.66 6.58 -9.48
CA ARG A 45 -11.32 6.90 -9.00
C ARG A 45 -11.19 6.77 -7.48
N ASN A 46 -12.17 7.24 -6.72
CA ASN A 46 -12.12 7.14 -5.26
C ASN A 46 -12.19 5.68 -4.76
N ARG A 47 -12.98 4.82 -5.43
CA ARG A 47 -12.96 3.37 -5.16
C ARG A 47 -11.65 2.72 -5.58
N THR A 48 -11.06 3.12 -6.70
CA THR A 48 -9.75 2.61 -7.13
C THR A 48 -8.65 3.00 -6.13
N LEU A 49 -8.67 4.24 -5.64
CA LEU A 49 -7.74 4.72 -4.61
C LEU A 49 -7.93 3.98 -3.27
N THR A 50 -9.17 3.84 -2.81
CA THR A 50 -9.46 3.12 -1.57
C THR A 50 -9.11 1.63 -1.69
N GLY A 51 -9.38 1.03 -2.84
CA GLY A 51 -9.06 -0.36 -3.14
C GLY A 51 -7.55 -0.62 -3.20
N SER A 52 -6.76 0.26 -3.82
CA SER A 52 -5.30 0.13 -3.83
C SER A 52 -4.68 0.31 -2.44
N ARG A 53 -5.24 1.19 -1.58
CA ARG A 53 -4.83 1.28 -0.16
C ARG A 53 -5.13 -0.01 0.60
N TYR A 54 -6.31 -0.59 0.39
CA TYR A 54 -6.68 -1.86 0.99
C TYR A 54 -5.75 -3.00 0.53
N ALA A 55 -5.47 -3.09 -0.76
CA ALA A 55 -4.56 -4.09 -1.29
C ALA A 55 -3.12 -3.93 -0.75
N ALA A 56 -2.63 -2.69 -0.62
CA ALA A 56 -1.33 -2.42 -0.01
C ALA A 56 -1.30 -2.84 1.46
N TRP A 57 -2.37 -2.56 2.21
CA TRP A 57 -2.53 -3.00 3.59
C TRP A 57 -2.58 -4.53 3.72
N GLU A 58 -3.34 -5.22 2.86
CA GLU A 58 -3.38 -6.69 2.83
C GLU A 58 -1.98 -7.28 2.67
N ARG A 59 -1.09 -6.66 1.88
CA ARG A 59 0.31 -7.09 1.74
C ARG A 59 1.22 -6.81 2.93
N THR A 60 0.77 -6.00 3.89
CA THR A 60 1.46 -5.87 5.17
C THR A 60 1.16 -7.02 6.12
N VAL A 61 0.02 -7.70 5.91
CA VAL A 61 -0.48 -8.77 6.79
C VAL A 61 -0.26 -10.14 6.16
N TRP A 62 -0.46 -10.26 4.86
CA TRP A 62 -0.44 -11.52 4.12
C TRP A 62 0.71 -11.57 3.12
N ILE A 63 1.51 -12.62 3.24
CA ILE A 63 2.66 -12.87 2.38
C ILE A 63 2.15 -13.36 1.01
N ASP A 64 2.87 -12.99 -0.05
CA ASP A 64 2.55 -13.48 -1.38
C ASP A 64 2.99 -14.93 -1.57
N ALA A 65 2.02 -15.83 -1.77
CA ALA A 65 2.25 -17.27 -1.95
C ALA A 65 3.16 -17.57 -3.15
N GLU A 66 3.20 -16.67 -4.13
CA GLU A 66 3.96 -16.82 -5.38
C GLU A 66 5.36 -16.19 -5.31
N THR A 67 5.71 -15.49 -4.22
CA THR A 67 7.08 -14.98 -4.04
C THR A 67 8.04 -16.11 -3.67
N SER A 68 8.56 -16.80 -4.68
CA SER A 68 9.71 -17.69 -4.53
C SER A 68 10.93 -16.90 -4.07
N GLY A 69 11.53 -17.34 -2.95
CA GLY A 69 12.49 -16.58 -2.15
C GLY A 69 13.79 -16.13 -2.83
N SER A 70 14.38 -15.09 -2.23
CA SER A 70 15.78 -14.61 -2.33
C SER A 70 15.79 -13.16 -1.80
N ALA A 71 16.48 -12.71 -0.75
CA ALA A 71 17.70 -13.19 -0.11
C ALA A 71 17.67 -12.88 1.41
N THR A 72 18.04 -13.87 2.23
CA THR A 72 18.68 -13.81 3.58
C THR A 72 18.10 -12.95 4.73
N ARG A 73 17.12 -12.05 4.53
CA ARG A 73 16.58 -11.16 5.59
C ARG A 73 15.05 -11.00 5.58
N ASP A 74 14.34 -12.01 5.08
CA ASP A 74 12.89 -12.05 5.22
C ASP A 74 12.50 -12.21 6.68
N TRP A 75 11.70 -11.28 7.19
CA TRP A 75 11.30 -11.28 8.60
C TRP A 75 10.60 -12.60 8.96
N TYR A 76 9.68 -13.07 8.13
CA TYR A 76 8.93 -14.31 8.37
C TYR A 76 9.83 -15.56 8.35
N ALA A 77 10.90 -15.58 7.55
CA ALA A 77 11.88 -16.68 7.55
C ALA A 77 12.70 -16.73 8.85
N ARG A 78 12.81 -15.59 9.57
CA ARG A 78 13.56 -15.45 10.82
C ARG A 78 12.69 -15.59 12.07
N TYR A 79 11.42 -15.18 12.00
CA TYR A 79 10.53 -15.08 13.16
C TYR A 79 9.55 -16.27 13.32
N GLY A 80 9.59 -17.27 12.44
CA GLY A 80 9.02 -18.61 12.64
C GLY A 80 8.23 -19.17 11.45
N SER A 81 8.18 -20.50 11.33
CA SER A 81 7.44 -21.22 10.27
C SER A 81 5.93 -20.95 10.27
N ASP A 82 5.37 -20.47 11.39
CA ASP A 82 3.95 -20.13 11.48
C ASP A 82 3.61 -18.82 10.77
N ALA A 83 4.58 -17.89 10.63
CA ALA A 83 4.41 -16.69 9.82
C ALA A 83 4.28 -17.02 8.32
N LEU A 84 4.87 -18.13 7.87
CA LEU A 84 4.73 -18.64 6.50
C LEU A 84 3.33 -19.23 6.21
N GLN A 85 2.48 -19.45 7.22
CA GLN A 85 1.14 -20.01 7.03
C GLN A 85 0.09 -18.96 6.61
N VAL A 86 0.43 -17.67 6.68
CA VAL A 86 -0.49 -16.55 6.43
C VAL A 86 -0.23 -16.00 5.02
N GLN A 87 -0.78 -16.70 4.02
CA GLN A 87 -0.60 -16.36 2.61
C GLN A 87 -1.91 -15.96 1.94
N LYS A 88 -1.84 -14.96 1.05
CA LYS A 88 -2.91 -14.63 0.10
C LYS A 88 -2.28 -14.35 -1.26
N SER A 89 -2.91 -14.81 -2.33
CA SER A 89 -2.54 -14.39 -3.68
C SER A 89 -3.23 -13.08 -4.08
N ASP A 90 -2.71 -12.40 -5.10
CA ASP A 90 -3.33 -11.19 -5.66
C ASP A 90 -4.77 -11.44 -6.11
N ARG A 91 -5.07 -12.64 -6.65
CA ARG A 91 -6.44 -13.03 -7.01
C ARG A 91 -7.36 -13.15 -5.80
N GLN A 92 -6.83 -13.59 -4.66
CA GLN A 92 -7.60 -13.70 -3.43
C GLN A 92 -7.90 -12.30 -2.86
N ILE A 93 -6.91 -11.41 -2.85
CA ILE A 93 -7.08 -9.99 -2.49
C ILE A 93 -8.09 -9.31 -3.42
N GLN A 94 -8.02 -9.55 -4.74
CA GLN A 94 -8.96 -9.02 -5.72
C GLN A 94 -10.41 -9.45 -5.42
N ARG A 95 -10.66 -10.73 -5.11
CA ARG A 95 -12.00 -11.22 -4.76
C ARG A 95 -12.54 -10.57 -3.49
N GLU A 96 -11.71 -10.43 -2.46
CA GLU A 96 -12.09 -9.76 -1.21
C GLU A 96 -12.36 -8.27 -1.44
N LEU A 97 -11.57 -7.61 -2.27
CA LEU A 97 -11.76 -6.22 -2.66
C LEU A 97 -13.11 -6.03 -3.38
N LEU A 98 -13.43 -6.90 -4.33
CA LEU A 98 -14.74 -6.90 -4.99
C LEU A 98 -15.87 -7.06 -3.97
N ALA A 99 -15.74 -7.97 -3.00
CA ALA A 99 -16.74 -8.19 -1.97
C ALA A 99 -16.87 -7.02 -0.97
N ARG A 100 -15.81 -6.26 -0.70
CA ARG A 100 -15.78 -5.22 0.34
C ARG A 100 -15.98 -3.81 -0.21
N VAL A 101 -15.28 -3.48 -1.28
CA VAL A 101 -15.22 -2.13 -1.85
C VAL A 101 -16.33 -1.90 -2.87
N MET A 102 -16.77 -2.98 -3.54
CA MET A 102 -17.77 -2.87 -4.61
C MET A 102 -19.17 -3.21 -4.14
N ALA A 103 -19.33 -3.98 -3.05
CA ALA A 103 -20.63 -4.46 -2.56
C ALA A 103 -21.74 -3.39 -2.49
N GLY A 104 -22.60 -3.38 -3.53
CA GLY A 104 -24.01 -2.96 -3.47
C GLY A 104 -24.93 -4.14 -3.12
N ASN A 105 -25.97 -3.88 -2.33
CA ASN A 105 -26.90 -4.87 -1.76
C ASN A 105 -27.25 -6.07 -2.68
N GLY A 106 -26.59 -7.21 -2.41
CA GLY A 106 -27.05 -8.59 -2.61
C GLY A 106 -27.65 -9.02 -3.96
N ALA A 107 -26.83 -9.30 -4.97
CA ALA A 107 -27.24 -10.12 -6.13
C ALA A 107 -26.05 -10.86 -6.77
N ALA A 108 -26.33 -11.89 -7.58
CA ALA A 108 -25.38 -12.82 -8.22
C ALA A 108 -24.43 -12.21 -9.28
N ARG A 109 -24.52 -10.90 -9.54
CA ARG A 109 -23.61 -10.12 -10.39
C ARG A 109 -22.73 -9.24 -9.51
N LEU A 110 -21.58 -8.79 -10.03
CA LEU A 110 -20.68 -7.91 -9.28
C LEU A 110 -21.49 -6.79 -8.62
N PRO A 111 -21.56 -6.79 -7.28
CA PRO A 111 -22.37 -5.85 -6.57
C PRO A 111 -21.75 -4.48 -6.82
N GLN A 112 -22.54 -3.52 -7.28
CA GLN A 112 -22.10 -2.20 -7.73
C GLN A 112 -23.14 -1.15 -7.35
N PRO A 113 -22.73 0.10 -7.14
CA PRO A 113 -23.69 1.18 -6.92
C PRO A 113 -24.55 1.39 -8.16
N VAL A 114 -25.80 1.80 -7.93
CA VAL A 114 -26.77 2.10 -9.00
C VAL A 114 -26.23 3.14 -9.99
N MET A 115 -25.40 4.08 -9.52
CA MET A 115 -24.78 5.10 -10.38
C MET A 115 -23.76 4.54 -11.38
N TRP A 116 -23.29 3.30 -11.23
CA TRP A 116 -22.36 2.64 -12.14
C TRP A 116 -23.06 1.86 -13.25
N LYS A 117 -24.29 2.25 -13.58
CA LYS A 117 -24.98 1.76 -14.77
C LYS A 117 -24.85 2.78 -15.90
N ASP A 118 -24.68 2.28 -17.11
CA ASP A 118 -24.80 3.08 -18.32
C ASP A 118 -26.26 3.50 -18.56
N PRO A 119 -26.55 4.37 -19.56
CA PRO A 119 -27.92 4.78 -19.86
C PRO A 119 -28.86 3.64 -20.27
N SER A 120 -28.34 2.47 -20.67
CA SER A 120 -29.12 1.26 -20.96
C SER A 120 -29.37 0.38 -19.72
N GLY A 121 -28.82 0.74 -18.56
CA GLY A 121 -28.91 -0.02 -17.32
C GLY A 121 -27.84 -1.10 -17.15
N THR A 122 -26.92 -1.22 -18.10
CA THR A 122 -25.81 -2.20 -18.06
C THR A 122 -24.74 -1.71 -17.09
N ALA A 123 -24.16 -2.61 -16.30
CA ALA A 123 -23.09 -2.26 -15.37
C ALA A 123 -21.83 -1.78 -16.12
N LEU A 124 -21.19 -0.74 -15.59
CA LEU A 124 -19.93 -0.23 -16.12
C LEU A 124 -18.76 -1.17 -15.80
N LEU A 125 -18.84 -1.96 -14.72
CA LEU A 125 -17.88 -3.02 -14.40
C LEU A 125 -18.60 -4.37 -14.41
N ASP A 126 -18.72 -5.04 -15.56
CA ASP A 126 -19.51 -6.28 -15.66
C ASP A 126 -18.68 -7.54 -15.34
N ASP A 127 -17.38 -7.53 -15.62
CA ASP A 127 -16.48 -8.66 -15.39
C ASP A 127 -15.48 -8.37 -14.25
N ALA A 128 -15.22 -9.37 -13.40
CA ALA A 128 -14.18 -9.28 -12.38
C ALA A 128 -12.78 -9.14 -13.00
N ARG A 129 -12.60 -9.59 -14.25
CA ARG A 129 -11.35 -9.46 -15.02
C ARG A 129 -11.02 -8.01 -15.39
N ASP A 130 -12.01 -7.13 -15.41
CA ASP A 130 -11.81 -5.69 -15.64
C ASP A 130 -11.17 -5.01 -14.40
N LEU A 131 -11.15 -5.71 -13.27
CA LEU A 131 -10.39 -5.34 -12.09
C LEU A 131 -9.09 -6.16 -12.03
N THR A 132 -7.95 -5.51 -11.93
CA THR A 132 -6.67 -6.19 -11.72
C THR A 132 -5.98 -5.62 -10.49
N VAL A 133 -5.63 -6.50 -9.56
CA VAL A 133 -4.73 -6.20 -8.44
C VAL A 133 -3.38 -6.76 -8.78
N SER A 134 -2.34 -5.94 -8.68
CA SER A 134 -0.96 -6.40 -8.73
C SER A 134 -0.22 -5.86 -7.51
N THR A 135 0.47 -6.72 -6.80
CA THR A 135 1.26 -6.32 -5.65
C THR A 135 2.74 -6.54 -5.88
N HIS A 136 3.55 -5.77 -5.16
CA HIS A 136 5.00 -5.86 -5.26
C HIS A 136 5.62 -5.70 -3.89
N GLU A 137 6.62 -6.53 -3.63
CA GLU A 137 7.50 -6.40 -2.48
C GLU A 137 8.90 -6.08 -3.00
N SER A 138 9.55 -5.09 -2.42
CA SER A 138 10.93 -4.78 -2.75
C SER A 138 11.76 -4.61 -1.49
N ASP A 139 13.06 -4.83 -1.65
CA ASP A 139 14.03 -4.45 -0.64
C ASP A 139 14.06 -2.93 -0.44
N LEU A 140 14.57 -2.52 0.72
CA LEU A 140 14.95 -1.14 1.01
C LEU A 140 15.96 -0.64 -0.03
N SER A 141 15.99 0.67 -0.22
CA SER A 141 17.01 1.29 -1.09
C SER A 141 18.41 0.94 -0.59
N THR A 142 19.36 0.77 -1.52
CA THR A 142 20.74 0.36 -1.22
C THR A 142 21.44 1.16 -0.12
N PRO A 143 21.25 2.49 0.04
CA PRO A 143 21.88 3.21 1.15
C PRO A 143 21.30 2.82 2.51
N LEU A 144 19.97 2.65 2.59
CA LEU A 144 19.31 2.27 3.84
C LEU A 144 19.60 0.81 4.17
N ASP A 145 19.65 -0.05 3.15
CA ASP A 145 20.05 -1.44 3.33
C ASP A 145 21.50 -1.55 3.82
N ALA A 146 22.42 -0.72 3.32
CA ALA A 146 23.79 -0.66 3.82
C ALA A 146 23.85 -0.32 5.32
N TYR A 147 23.12 0.70 5.79
CA TYR A 147 23.12 1.07 7.22
C TYR A 147 22.64 -0.07 8.15
N THR A 148 21.73 -0.92 7.67
CA THR A 148 21.23 -2.05 8.45
C THR A 148 22.09 -3.31 8.31
N SER A 149 22.70 -3.52 7.14
CA SER A 149 23.47 -4.73 6.83
C SER A 149 24.96 -4.64 7.15
N SER A 150 25.60 -3.47 6.98
CA SER A 150 27.05 -3.30 7.16
C SER A 150 27.49 -3.07 8.59
N GLY A 151 26.53 -2.99 9.53
CA GLY A 151 26.79 -2.58 10.91
C GLY A 151 27.09 -1.08 11.02
N PHE A 152 26.92 -0.55 12.22
CA PHE A 152 27.12 0.87 12.54
C PHE A 152 28.35 1.11 13.43
N GLY A 153 29.11 0.07 13.75
CA GLY A 153 30.36 0.16 14.50
C GLY A 153 30.99 -1.20 14.70
N SER A 154 32.28 -1.23 15.04
CA SER A 154 32.96 -2.47 15.42
C SER A 154 33.81 -2.24 16.66
N THR A 155 33.91 -3.26 17.52
CA THR A 155 34.73 -3.21 18.73
C THR A 155 35.65 -4.42 18.81
N PRO A 156 36.91 -4.24 19.25
CA PRO A 156 37.79 -5.37 19.52
C PRO A 156 37.18 -6.30 20.57
N THR A 157 37.41 -7.60 20.41
CA THR A 157 37.01 -8.62 21.38
C THR A 157 38.21 -9.05 22.21
N ALA A 158 37.97 -9.41 23.47
CA ALA A 158 39.00 -9.88 24.41
C ALA A 158 39.71 -11.17 23.93
N ALA A 159 39.06 -11.94 23.06
CA ALA A 159 39.58 -13.19 22.50
C ALA A 159 40.63 -13.00 21.38
N GLY A 160 40.95 -11.75 20.99
CA GLY A 160 41.95 -11.47 19.95
C GLY A 160 41.54 -11.88 18.53
N GLY A 161 40.25 -12.13 18.30
CA GLY A 161 39.68 -12.49 17.00
C GLY A 161 39.18 -11.28 16.20
N ALA A 162 38.35 -11.55 15.19
CA ALA A 162 37.68 -10.50 14.44
C ALA A 162 36.89 -9.57 15.38
N PRO A 163 36.87 -8.25 15.12
CA PRO A 163 36.10 -7.33 15.94
C PRO A 163 34.61 -7.66 15.84
N PHE A 164 33.88 -7.49 16.94
CA PHE A 164 32.44 -7.62 16.93
C PHE A 164 31.84 -6.44 16.17
N ALA A 165 31.15 -6.71 15.07
CA ALA A 165 30.43 -5.71 14.29
C ALA A 165 29.01 -5.53 14.85
N ALA A 166 28.75 -4.37 15.45
CA ALA A 166 27.42 -4.01 15.92
C ALA A 166 26.51 -3.71 14.73
N ARG A 167 25.40 -4.43 14.63
CA ARG A 167 24.46 -4.30 13.51
C ARG A 167 23.01 -4.41 13.98
N PHE A 168 22.14 -3.69 13.28
CA PHE A 168 20.69 -3.87 13.38
C PHE A 168 20.27 -4.71 12.18
N GLU A 169 20.08 -6.00 12.39
CA GLU A 169 19.71 -6.91 11.32
C GLU A 169 18.22 -6.77 10.97
N LEU A 170 17.89 -5.60 10.40
CA LEU A 170 16.54 -5.24 10.01
C LEU A 170 16.12 -6.00 8.75
N PRO A 171 14.82 -6.33 8.61
CA PRO A 171 14.30 -6.92 7.38
C PRO A 171 14.61 -6.01 6.19
N SER A 172 15.22 -6.57 5.14
CA SER A 172 15.51 -5.81 3.92
C SER A 172 14.24 -5.57 3.11
N ARG A 173 13.30 -6.51 3.10
CA ARG A 173 12.00 -6.37 2.43
C ARG A 173 10.99 -5.63 3.30
N ALA A 174 11.17 -4.32 3.45
CA ALA A 174 10.23 -3.46 4.17
C ALA A 174 9.23 -2.76 3.25
N PHE A 175 9.52 -2.62 1.95
CA PHE A 175 8.64 -1.89 1.05
C PHE A 175 7.55 -2.81 0.49
N ARG A 176 6.30 -2.35 0.57
CA ARG A 176 5.12 -3.01 0.02
C ARG A 176 4.39 -2.03 -0.87
N SER A 177 4.04 -2.43 -2.09
CA SER A 177 3.16 -1.64 -2.94
C SER A 177 2.05 -2.49 -3.54
N ALA A 178 0.93 -1.84 -3.83
CA ALA A 178 -0.17 -2.43 -4.56
C ALA A 178 -0.71 -1.44 -5.58
N THR A 179 -0.90 -1.94 -6.78
CA THR A 179 -1.55 -1.23 -7.88
C THR A 179 -2.91 -1.87 -8.11
N LEU A 180 -3.94 -1.03 -8.14
CA LEU A 180 -5.28 -1.43 -8.55
C LEU A 180 -5.59 -0.76 -9.88
N ARG A 181 -5.92 -1.57 -10.87
CA ARG A 181 -6.46 -1.16 -12.15
C ARG A 181 -7.93 -1.50 -12.21
N MET A 182 -8.75 -0.51 -12.54
CA MET A 182 -10.18 -0.68 -12.77
C MET A 182 -10.54 -0.18 -14.16
N ALA A 183 -10.80 -1.11 -15.08
CA ALA A 183 -11.37 -0.83 -16.38
C ALA A 183 -12.89 -0.77 -16.28
N THR A 184 -13.53 0.23 -16.87
CA THR A 184 -15.00 0.36 -16.86
C THR A 184 -15.52 0.84 -18.20
N GLY A 185 -16.77 0.47 -18.51
CA GLY A 185 -17.42 0.77 -19.78
C GLY A 185 -16.91 -0.05 -20.97
N VAL A 186 -15.97 -0.97 -20.76
CA VAL A 186 -15.36 -1.81 -21.82
C VAL A 186 -16.41 -2.60 -22.58
N HIS A 187 -17.43 -3.09 -21.87
CA HIS A 187 -18.51 -3.93 -22.40
C HIS A 187 -19.82 -3.17 -22.67
N SER A 188 -19.83 -1.84 -22.64
CA SER A 188 -21.06 -1.06 -22.84
C SER A 188 -21.34 -0.77 -24.32
N ASP A 189 -22.35 -1.44 -24.87
CA ASP A 189 -22.86 -1.16 -26.21
C ASP A 189 -23.49 0.24 -26.33
N ALA A 190 -24.11 0.72 -25.25
CA ALA A 190 -24.73 2.05 -25.24
C ALA A 190 -23.69 3.16 -25.41
N LEU A 191 -22.55 3.05 -24.72
CA LEU A 191 -21.47 4.02 -24.84
C LEU A 191 -20.78 3.94 -26.21
N ARG A 192 -20.61 2.75 -26.77
CA ARG A 192 -20.09 2.57 -28.14
C ARG A 192 -21.01 3.18 -29.22
N ARG A 193 -22.32 3.14 -29.01
CA ARG A 193 -23.29 3.79 -29.92
C ARG A 193 -23.23 5.32 -29.83
N LEU A 194 -23.04 5.84 -28.61
CA LEU A 194 -22.95 7.29 -28.38
C LEU A 194 -21.62 7.86 -28.89
N TRP A 195 -20.52 7.14 -28.67
CA TRP A 195 -19.17 7.52 -29.07
C TRP A 195 -18.53 6.38 -29.87
N LYS A 196 -18.50 6.53 -31.20
CA LYS A 196 -17.83 5.58 -32.09
C LYS A 196 -16.34 5.51 -31.74
N GLY A 197 -15.84 4.30 -31.47
CA GLY A 197 -14.46 4.07 -31.03
C GLY A 197 -14.24 4.11 -29.51
N PHE A 198 -15.31 4.15 -28.70
CA PHE A 198 -15.20 4.04 -27.26
C PHE A 198 -14.89 2.59 -26.84
N ASP A 199 -13.71 2.36 -26.28
CA ASP A 199 -13.24 1.05 -25.83
C ASP A 199 -13.24 0.92 -24.29
N GLY A 200 -13.92 1.84 -23.59
CA GLY A 200 -13.89 1.95 -22.14
C GLY A 200 -12.82 2.94 -21.66
N PHE A 201 -12.68 3.04 -20.34
CA PHE A 201 -11.57 3.75 -19.71
C PHE A 201 -11.06 2.98 -18.50
N ALA A 202 -9.79 3.16 -18.18
CA ALA A 202 -9.17 2.53 -17.03
C ALA A 202 -8.61 3.60 -16.08
N VAL A 203 -8.74 3.33 -14.78
CA VAL A 203 -8.07 4.10 -13.73
C VAL A 203 -7.09 3.18 -13.03
N ASP A 204 -5.85 3.63 -12.92
CA ASP A 204 -4.78 2.96 -12.21
C ASP A 204 -4.39 3.80 -10.98
N ASP A 205 -4.43 3.23 -9.79
CA ASP A 205 -3.88 3.85 -8.57
C ASP A 205 -2.89 2.90 -7.91
N THR A 206 -1.75 3.46 -7.49
CA THR A 206 -0.69 2.72 -6.78
C THR A 206 -0.50 3.32 -5.39
N ASN A 207 -0.53 2.47 -4.36
CA ASN A 207 -0.21 2.85 -2.99
C ASN A 207 0.98 2.03 -2.51
N ALA A 208 1.84 2.67 -1.72
CA ALA A 208 3.01 2.05 -1.14
C ALA A 208 3.04 2.28 0.38
N LEU A 209 3.49 1.27 1.10
CA LEU A 209 3.66 1.26 2.54
C LEU A 209 5.06 0.77 2.87
N LEU A 210 5.71 1.47 3.78
CA LEU A 210 6.91 0.97 4.42
C LEU A 210 6.50 0.21 5.68
N THR A 211 6.70 -1.10 5.64
CA THR A 211 6.33 -2.04 6.69
C THR A 211 7.56 -2.48 7.47
N ASN A 212 7.36 -2.76 8.75
CA ASN A 212 8.35 -3.43 9.59
C ASN A 212 9.70 -2.71 9.74
N THR A 213 9.68 -1.46 10.22
CA THR A 213 10.93 -0.78 10.57
C THR A 213 11.36 -1.05 12.02
N TRP A 214 10.44 -1.33 12.96
CA TRP A 214 10.76 -1.33 14.41
C TRP A 214 9.80 -2.13 15.33
N LEU A 215 9.04 -3.14 14.85
CA LEU A 215 8.11 -3.87 15.72
C LEU A 215 8.74 -5.17 16.26
N PRO A 216 9.26 -5.18 17.51
CA PRO A 216 9.45 -6.43 18.19
C PRO A 216 8.09 -6.99 18.58
N GLU A 217 7.72 -8.15 18.02
CA GLU A 217 6.51 -8.88 18.40
C GLU A 217 6.64 -9.52 19.80
N GLY A 218 6.85 -8.69 20.83
CA GLY A 218 7.06 -9.09 22.21
C GLY A 218 8.51 -8.94 22.70
N THR A 219 8.67 -8.92 24.03
CA THR A 219 9.96 -8.69 24.72
C THR A 219 11.10 -9.61 24.25
N PRO A 220 10.91 -10.94 24.09
CA PRO A 220 12.01 -11.81 23.67
C PRO A 220 12.51 -11.50 22.25
N ARG A 221 11.62 -11.03 21.37
CA ARG A 221 11.96 -10.68 19.99
C ARG A 221 12.60 -9.28 19.90
N ALA A 222 12.26 -8.37 20.82
CA ALA A 222 12.99 -7.11 21.00
C ALA A 222 14.43 -7.38 21.43
N GLU A 223 14.60 -8.20 22.47
CA GLU A 223 15.92 -8.55 23.00
C GLU A 223 16.80 -9.20 21.92
N ALA A 224 16.24 -10.10 21.10
CA ALA A 224 16.97 -10.72 19.98
C ALA A 224 17.45 -9.71 18.92
N LEU A 225 16.63 -8.69 18.60
CA LEU A 225 16.99 -7.65 17.64
C LEU A 225 18.10 -6.73 18.20
N PHE A 226 17.99 -6.36 19.48
CA PHE A 226 18.96 -5.48 20.14
C PHE A 226 20.25 -6.20 20.55
N ALA A 227 20.23 -7.51 20.80
CA ALA A 227 21.43 -8.29 21.15
C ALA A 227 22.53 -8.20 20.09
N GLN A 228 22.17 -8.12 18.81
CA GLN A 228 23.16 -7.95 17.74
C GLN A 228 23.76 -6.55 17.66
N ALA A 229 23.08 -5.56 18.23
CA ALA A 229 23.52 -4.18 18.30
C ALA A 229 24.36 -3.90 19.55
N VAL A 230 24.36 -4.79 20.56
CA VAL A 230 25.05 -4.62 21.83
C VAL A 230 26.28 -5.52 21.88
N PRO A 231 27.50 -4.98 21.71
CA PRO A 231 28.71 -5.80 21.66
C PRO A 231 28.99 -6.60 22.93
N ALA A 232 28.65 -6.06 24.10
CA ALA A 232 28.84 -6.76 25.37
C ALA A 232 27.93 -8.01 25.48
N ALA A 233 26.80 -8.04 24.77
CA ALA A 233 25.86 -9.16 24.77
C ALA A 233 26.31 -10.29 23.82
N GLY A 234 26.98 -9.95 22.72
CA GLY A 234 27.41 -10.89 21.70
C GLY A 234 28.89 -11.29 21.77
N ALA A 235 29.72 -10.56 22.52
CA ALA A 235 31.14 -10.83 22.63
C ALA A 235 31.72 -10.41 23.99
N GLN A 236 32.75 -11.12 24.42
CA GLN A 236 33.53 -10.75 25.59
C GLN A 236 34.44 -9.57 25.24
N LEU A 237 34.18 -8.39 25.82
CA LEU A 237 34.94 -7.16 25.56
C LEU A 237 36.14 -6.99 26.50
N ILE A 238 36.00 -7.46 27.75
CA ILE A 238 37.04 -7.37 28.78
C ILE A 238 37.32 -8.79 29.29
N PRO A 239 38.60 -9.23 29.33
CA PRO A 239 38.95 -10.50 29.91
C PRO A 239 38.58 -10.56 31.39
N PRO A 240 37.91 -11.62 31.89
CA PRO A 240 37.58 -11.80 33.30
C PRO A 240 38.73 -11.57 34.28
N PRO A 241 39.96 -12.08 34.01
CA PRO A 241 41.08 -11.90 34.93
C PRO A 241 41.51 -10.45 35.15
N LEU A 242 41.06 -9.51 34.30
CA LEU A 242 41.48 -8.12 34.32
C LEU A 242 40.61 -7.27 35.26
N TYR A 243 39.29 -7.50 35.29
CA TYR A 243 38.39 -6.80 36.23
C TYR A 243 38.27 -7.53 37.57
N GLU A 244 38.43 -8.85 37.63
CA GLU A 244 38.43 -9.61 38.90
C GLU A 244 39.52 -9.14 39.86
N LYS A 245 40.65 -8.64 39.35
CA LYS A 245 41.73 -8.05 40.17
C LYS A 245 41.36 -6.69 40.76
N LEU A 246 40.45 -5.95 40.12
CA LEU A 246 39.98 -4.64 40.60
C LEU A 246 38.92 -4.78 41.71
N ARG A 247 38.42 -5.99 41.94
CA ARG A 247 37.45 -6.33 42.99
C ARG A 247 37.85 -5.85 44.39
N VAL A 248 39.16 -5.83 44.68
CA VAL A 248 39.70 -5.35 45.97
C VAL A 248 39.40 -3.87 46.21
N TYR A 249 39.24 -3.09 45.13
CA TYR A 249 39.05 -1.64 45.18
C TYR A 249 37.63 -1.19 44.79
N ALA A 250 36.85 -2.07 44.16
CA ALA A 250 35.48 -1.82 43.74
C ALA A 250 34.63 -3.11 43.91
N PRO A 251 34.05 -3.36 45.09
CA PRO A 251 33.23 -4.54 45.34
C PRO A 251 31.95 -4.56 44.51
N GLU A 252 31.52 -3.43 43.96
CA GLU A 252 30.36 -3.30 43.07
C GLU A 252 30.53 -4.09 41.76
N ILE A 253 31.77 -4.46 41.41
CA ILE A 253 32.08 -5.31 40.24
C ILE A 253 31.37 -6.67 40.33
N ASP A 254 31.15 -7.21 41.54
CA ASP A 254 30.45 -8.49 41.73
C ASP A 254 28.96 -8.42 41.32
N THR A 255 28.40 -7.22 41.17
CA THR A 255 27.02 -6.99 40.73
C THR A 255 26.91 -6.58 39.26
N LEU A 256 28.04 -6.37 38.57
CA LEU A 256 28.07 -5.98 37.16
C LEU A 256 27.80 -7.18 36.26
N GLU A 257 26.62 -7.18 35.65
CA GLU A 257 26.25 -8.15 34.62
C GLU A 257 26.61 -7.60 33.24
N PHE A 258 27.86 -7.79 32.82
CA PHE A 258 28.29 -7.37 31.48
C PHE A 258 27.48 -8.10 30.39
N GLY A 259 26.90 -7.33 29.47
CA GLY A 259 26.22 -7.87 28.29
C GLY A 259 24.77 -8.30 28.49
N ARG A 260 24.21 -8.18 29.69
CA ARG A 260 22.79 -8.49 29.89
C ARG A 260 21.91 -7.37 29.37
N ILE A 261 20.99 -7.71 28.49
CA ILE A 261 19.93 -6.81 28.04
C ILE A 261 18.75 -7.03 28.98
N ARG A 262 18.32 -5.99 29.70
CA ARG A 262 17.12 -6.01 30.54
C ARG A 262 16.11 -5.01 29.99
N ALA A 263 14.83 -5.34 30.08
CA ALA A 263 13.78 -4.34 29.91
C ALA A 263 13.97 -3.20 30.92
N ASP A 264 13.69 -1.97 30.51
CA ASP A 264 13.82 -0.80 31.37
C ASP A 264 12.95 -0.99 32.62
N VAL A 265 13.59 -0.99 33.80
CA VAL A 265 12.90 -1.11 35.08
C VAL A 265 12.53 0.30 35.48
N VAL A 266 11.31 0.71 35.14
CA VAL A 266 10.78 2.00 35.58
C VAL A 266 10.76 2.01 37.11
N PRO A 267 11.50 2.93 37.77
CA PRO A 267 11.48 3.03 39.22
C PRO A 267 10.06 3.26 39.73
N ALA A 268 9.68 2.61 40.84
CA ALA A 268 8.32 2.68 41.38
C ALA A 268 7.83 4.12 41.64
N ASP A 269 8.78 4.99 41.95
CA ASP A 269 8.68 6.43 42.15
C ASP A 269 8.26 7.24 40.90
N ARG A 270 8.35 6.66 39.68
CA ARG A 270 7.83 7.28 38.44
C ARG A 270 6.42 6.84 38.07
N LEU A 271 5.87 5.83 38.74
CA LEU A 271 4.49 5.35 38.56
C LEU A 271 3.57 5.71 39.76
N ALA A 272 4.06 6.54 40.68
CA ALA A 272 3.24 7.10 41.73
C ALA A 272 2.15 8.00 41.14
N ARG A 273 0.89 7.57 41.29
CA ARG A 273 -0.30 8.41 41.15
C ARG A 273 -0.45 9.30 42.38
#